data_AF-A0A7S1Z7J9-F1
#
_entry.id   AF-A0A7S1Z7J9-F1
#
_cell.length_a   1.000
_cell.length_b   1.000
_cell.length_c   1.000
_cell.angle_alpha   90.00
_cell.angle_beta   90.00
_cell.angle_gamma   90.00
#
_symmetry.space_group_name_H-M   'P 1'
#
loop_
_entity.id
_entity.type
_entity.pdbx_description
1 polymer ?
#
loop_
_entity_poly.entity_id
_entity_poly.type
_entity_poly.pdbx_seq_one_letter_code
_entity_poly.pdbx_strand_id
1 'polypeptide(L)'
;AAIFALNMKINRHQTVARLINGACSSESVDLTLLTTSIIRFQPWMDNISLAHKNLYGKSLRQHVHSMTSGKYRDLMLGLIDAAMMTKSLYSDPGETVQKS
;
A
#
# COMPACT_ATOMS: atom_id res chain seq x y z
N ALA A 1 17.49 9.51 7.48
CA ALA A 1 17.73 8.78 6.22
C ALA A 1 18.20 7.32 6.44
N ALA A 2 19.27 7.08 7.21
CA ALA A 2 19.83 5.73 7.41
C ALA A 2 18.84 4.68 7.96
N ILE A 3 18.08 5.03 9.01
CA ILE A 3 17.07 4.13 9.62
C ILE A 3 16.00 3.74 8.59
N PHE A 4 15.54 4.69 7.78
CA PHE A 4 14.57 4.41 6.72
C PHE A 4 15.12 3.43 5.68
N ALA A 5 16.38 3.64 5.24
CA ALA A 5 17.03 2.74 4.28
C ALA A 5 17.22 1.32 4.83
N LEU A 6 17.56 1.19 6.12
CA LEU A 6 17.64 -0.11 6.80
C LEU A 6 16.26 -0.78 6.87
N ASN A 7 15.23 -0.06 7.32
CA ASN A 7 13.88 -0.58 7.41
C ASN A 7 13.31 -0.99 6.04
N MET A 8 13.66 -0.27 4.98
CA MET A 8 13.30 -0.64 3.60
C MET A 8 13.95 -1.94 3.12
N LYS A 9 15.10 -2.33 3.69
CA LYS A 9 15.76 -3.62 3.42
C LYS A 9 15.21 -4.74 4.31
N ILE A 10 14.96 -4.46 5.59
CA ILE A 10 14.55 -5.46 6.57
C ILE A 10 13.05 -5.77 6.44
N ASN A 11 12.21 -4.74 6.39
CA ASN A 11 10.75 -4.85 6.41
C ASN A 11 10.11 -3.81 5.48
N ARG A 12 10.32 -3.98 4.16
CA ARG A 12 9.83 -3.04 3.14
C ARG A 12 8.34 -2.78 3.24
N HIS A 13 7.52 -3.83 3.26
CA HIS A 13 6.06 -3.70 3.22
C HIS A 13 5.51 -2.94 4.44
N GLN A 14 6.04 -3.24 5.62
CA GLN A 14 5.68 -2.55 6.86
C GLN A 14 6.13 -1.09 6.84
N THR A 15 7.32 -0.81 6.30
CA THR A 15 7.85 0.54 6.16
C THR A 15 7.01 1.39 5.22
N VAL A 16 6.59 0.84 4.08
CA VAL A 16 5.71 1.54 3.14
C VAL A 16 4.31 1.73 3.73
N ALA A 17 3.77 0.74 4.46
CA ALA A 17 2.49 0.91 5.16
C ALA A 17 2.55 2.07 6.19
N ARG A 18 3.67 2.22 6.91
CA ARG A 18 3.91 3.38 7.79
C ARG A 18 4.04 4.68 7.01
N LEU A 19 4.69 4.66 5.85
CA LEU A 19 4.82 5.83 4.99
C LEU A 19 3.45 6.34 4.51
N ILE A 20 2.58 5.43 4.07
CA ILE A 20 1.23 5.77 3.61
C ILE A 20 0.37 6.29 4.76
N ASN A 21 0.42 5.64 5.93
CA ASN A 21 -0.29 6.14 7.10
C ASN A 21 0.24 7.51 7.57
N GLY A 22 1.55 7.74 7.49
CA GLY A 22 2.14 9.05 7.82
C GLY A 22 1.72 10.16 6.84
N ALA A 23 1.59 9.82 5.55
CA ALA A 23 1.05 10.73 4.53
C ALA A 23 -0.40 11.13 4.84
N CYS A 24 -1.15 10.25 5.49
CA CYS A 24 -2.52 10.43 5.91
C CYS A 24 -2.58 10.78 7.42
N SER A 25 -1.98 11.89 7.82
CA SER A 25 -2.08 12.35 9.22
C SER A 25 -3.46 12.95 9.51
N SER A 26 -3.86 12.99 10.78
CA SER A 26 -5.18 13.47 11.21
C SER A 26 -5.46 14.94 10.87
N GLU A 27 -4.41 15.73 10.66
CA GLU A 27 -4.51 17.17 10.40
C GLU A 27 -4.45 17.52 8.90
N SER A 28 -3.72 16.74 8.11
CA SER A 28 -3.54 16.99 6.68
C SER A 28 -3.11 15.73 5.93
N VAL A 29 -3.46 15.67 4.64
CA VAL A 29 -3.07 14.59 3.74
C VAL A 29 -1.99 15.10 2.78
N ASP A 30 -0.80 14.51 2.87
CA ASP A 30 0.25 14.73 1.88
C ASP A 30 -0.04 13.88 0.63
N LEU A 31 -0.72 14.51 -0.33
CA LEU A 31 -1.11 13.89 -1.59
C LEU A 31 0.11 13.45 -2.41
N THR A 32 1.23 14.18 -2.33
CA THR A 32 2.44 13.87 -3.09
C THR A 32 3.08 12.60 -2.54
N LEU A 33 3.22 12.51 -1.22
CA LEU A 33 3.76 11.33 -0.57
C LEU A 33 2.87 10.11 -0.76
N LEU A 34 1.55 10.29 -0.64
CA LEU A 34 0.57 9.22 -0.86
C LEU A 34 0.65 8.68 -2.29
N THR A 35 0.55 9.56 -3.29
CA THR A 35 0.59 9.19 -4.71
C THR A 35 1.92 8.51 -5.07
N THR A 36 3.05 9.08 -4.64
CA THR A 36 4.38 8.54 -4.92
C THR A 36 4.56 7.16 -4.30
N SER A 37 4.06 6.96 -3.07
CA SER A 37 4.11 5.66 -2.39
C SER A 37 3.29 4.60 -3.11
N ILE A 38 2.07 4.94 -3.54
CA ILE A 38 1.20 3.99 -4.25
C ILE A 38 1.82 3.58 -5.59
N ILE A 39 2.28 4.54 -6.40
CA ILE A 39 2.86 4.26 -7.73
C ILE A 39 4.15 3.45 -7.62
N ARG A 40 5.09 3.87 -6.74
CA ARG A 40 6.42 3.24 -6.64
C ARG A 40 6.36 1.80 -6.15
N PHE A 41 5.38 1.48 -5.32
CA PHE A 41 5.26 0.17 -4.70
C PHE A 41 4.08 -0.66 -5.22
N GLN A 42 3.55 -0.30 -6.39
CA GLN A 42 2.46 -1.01 -7.07
C GLN A 42 2.63 -2.54 -7.08
N PRO A 43 3.82 -3.12 -7.40
CA PRO A 43 3.97 -4.58 -7.47
C PRO A 43 3.79 -5.30 -6.12
N TRP A 44 3.87 -4.58 -5.00
CA TRP A 44 3.82 -5.15 -3.65
C TRP A 44 2.58 -4.74 -2.87
N MET A 45 1.55 -4.22 -3.55
CA MET A 45 0.40 -3.59 -2.90
C MET A 45 -0.38 -4.56 -2.02
N ASP A 46 -0.47 -5.84 -2.38
CA ASP A 46 -1.10 -6.88 -1.55
C ASP A 46 -0.42 -7.03 -0.19
N ASN A 47 0.90 -7.19 -0.20
CA ASN A 47 1.70 -7.36 1.01
C ASN A 47 1.67 -6.08 1.87
N ILE A 48 1.67 -4.90 1.23
CA ILE A 48 1.56 -3.61 1.91
C ILE A 48 0.18 -3.46 2.54
N SER A 49 -0.89 -3.86 1.85
CA SER A 49 -2.26 -3.81 2.37
C SER A 49 -2.45 -4.73 3.56
N LEU A 50 -1.88 -5.94 3.50
CA LEU A 50 -1.86 -6.86 4.65
C LEU A 50 -1.07 -6.26 5.83
N ALA A 51 0.14 -5.73 5.58
CA ALA A 51 0.95 -5.10 6.61
C ALA A 51 0.24 -3.88 7.23
N HIS A 52 -0.45 -3.08 6.42
CA HIS A 52 -1.23 -1.93 6.86
C HIS A 52 -2.41 -2.36 7.74
N LYS A 53 -3.13 -3.41 7.34
CA LYS A 53 -4.22 -3.99 8.15
C LYS A 53 -3.71 -4.51 9.49
N ASN A 54 -2.55 -5.18 9.51
CA ASN A 54 -1.95 -5.68 10.75
C ASN A 54 -1.49 -4.56 11.68
N LEU A 55 -1.02 -3.43 11.14
CA LEU A 55 -0.56 -2.28 11.92
C LEU A 55 -1.71 -1.40 12.45
N TYR A 56 -2.74 -1.17 11.64
CA TYR A 56 -3.73 -0.11 11.89
C TYR A 56 -5.18 -0.61 11.89
N GLY A 57 -5.42 -1.91 11.73
CA GLY A 57 -6.75 -2.52 11.75
C GLY A 57 -7.63 -2.24 10.54
N LYS A 58 -7.17 -1.43 9.57
CA LYS A 58 -7.91 -1.07 8.35
C LYS A 58 -7.12 -1.47 7.10
N SER A 59 -7.82 -1.95 6.07
CA SER A 59 -7.16 -2.19 4.79
C SER A 59 -6.64 -0.88 4.20
N LEU A 60 -5.58 -0.97 3.41
CA LEU A 60 -4.99 0.21 2.77
C LEU A 60 -6.03 0.96 1.93
N ARG A 61 -6.85 0.22 1.18
CA ARG A 61 -7.94 0.76 0.36
C ARG A 61 -8.97 1.53 1.18
N GLN A 62 -9.42 0.96 2.31
CA GLN A 62 -10.37 1.63 3.21
C GLN A 62 -9.77 2.89 3.83
N HIS A 63 -8.51 2.84 4.21
CA HIS A 63 -7.81 3.99 4.77
C HIS A 63 -7.71 5.13 3.75
N VAL A 64 -7.22 4.86 2.54
CA VAL A 64 -7.15 5.85 1.45
C VAL A 64 -8.53 6.40 1.10
N HIS A 65 -9.57 5.56 1.06
CA HIS A 65 -10.95 6.00 0.84
C HIS A 65 -11.41 7.00 1.90
N SER A 66 -11.06 6.80 3.18
CA SER A 66 -11.47 7.70 4.27
C SER A 66 -10.72 9.04 4.27
N MET A 67 -9.51 9.08 3.72
CA MET A 67 -8.64 10.26 3.76
C MET A 67 -8.75 11.12 2.50
N THR A 68 -9.31 10.58 1.41
CA THR A 68 -9.37 11.27 0.11
C THR A 68 -10.81 11.43 -0.36
N SER A 69 -11.04 12.39 -1.25
CA SER A 69 -12.38 12.69 -1.78
C SER A 69 -12.35 13.02 -3.27
N GLY A 70 -13.53 12.96 -3.90
CA GLY A 70 -13.71 13.32 -5.31
C GLY A 70 -12.90 12.44 -6.27
N LYS A 71 -12.60 13.00 -7.45
CA LYS A 71 -11.91 12.27 -8.53
C LYS A 71 -10.52 11.76 -8.14
N TYR A 72 -9.84 12.46 -7.23
CA TYR A 72 -8.53 12.03 -6.74
C TYR A 72 -8.62 10.72 -5.96
N ARG A 73 -9.63 10.57 -5.10
CA ARG A 73 -9.91 9.29 -4.42
C ARG A 73 -10.14 8.19 -5.43
N ASP A 74 -11.03 8.42 -6.39
CA ASP A 74 -11.43 7.39 -7.34
C ASP A 74 -10.23 6.91 -8.18
N LEU A 75 -9.33 7.84 -8.54
CA LEU A 75 -8.05 7.52 -9.17
C LEU A 75 -7.15 6.65 -8.27
N MET A 76 -6.95 7.04 -7.00
CA MET A 76 -6.10 6.29 -6.08
C MET A 76 -6.63 4.89 -5.80
N LEU A 77 -7.94 4.75 -5.62
CA LEU A 77 -8.58 3.45 -5.42
C LEU A 77 -8.44 2.58 -6.67
N GLY A 78 -8.63 3.15 -7.86
CA GLY A 78 -8.41 2.44 -9.12
C GLY A 78 -6.97 1.94 -9.28
N LEU A 79 -5.97 2.74 -8.89
CA LEU A 79 -4.56 2.33 -8.91
C LEU A 79 -4.30 1.17 -7.93
N ILE A 80 -4.84 1.24 -6.71
CA ILE A 80 -4.71 0.17 -5.71
C ILE A 80 -5.38 -1.10 -6.23
N ASP A 81 -6.59 -1.01 -6.75
CA ASP A 81 -7.36 -2.15 -7.23
C ASP A 81 -6.66 -2.80 -8.44
N ALA A 82 -6.17 -2.00 -9.40
CA ALA A 82 -5.38 -2.49 -10.52
C ALA A 82 -4.10 -3.19 -10.06
N ALA A 83 -3.37 -2.60 -9.10
CA ALA A 83 -2.15 -3.18 -8.53
C ALA A 83 -2.39 -4.57 -7.94
N MET A 84 -3.45 -4.73 -7.15
CA MET A 84 -3.80 -6.00 -6.51
C MET A 84 -4.30 -7.03 -7.52
N MET A 85 -5.04 -6.59 -8.55
CA MET A 85 -5.54 -7.49 -9.59
C MET A 85 -4.42 -8.08 -10.46
N THR A 86 -3.36 -7.31 -10.74
CA THR A 86 -2.27 -7.79 -11.61
C THR A 86 -1.58 -9.05 -11.08
N LYS A 87 -1.51 -9.25 -9.76
CA LYS A 87 -0.97 -10.48 -9.18
C LYS A 87 -1.82 -11.70 -9.53
N SER A 88 -3.16 -11.56 -9.54
CA SER A 88 -4.05 -12.66 -9.89
C SER A 88 -3.90 -13.10 -11.36
N LEU A 89 -3.48 -12.19 -12.25
CA LEU A 89 -3.36 -12.47 -13.68
C LEU A 89 -1.99 -13.06 -14.07
N TYR A 90 -0.98 -12.85 -13.23
CA TYR A 90 0.38 -13.34 -13.44
C TYR A 90 0.83 -14.35 -12.37
N SER A 91 -0.07 -14.80 -11.50
CA SER A 91 0.19 -15.95 -10.64
C SER A 91 0.33 -17.18 -11.54
N ASP A 92 1.56 -17.62 -11.74
CA ASP A 92 1.88 -18.84 -12.48
C ASP A 92 1.00 -19.98 -11.92
N PRO A 93 0.31 -20.79 -12.75
CA PRO A 93 -0.50 -21.92 -12.30
C PRO A 93 0.26 -22.93 -11.40
N GLY A 94 1.58 -22.81 -11.25
CA GLY A 94 2.41 -23.59 -10.33
C GLY A 94 2.58 -23.06 -8.91
N GLU A 95 2.21 -21.81 -8.57
CA GLU A 95 2.47 -21.22 -7.25
C GLU A 95 1.29 -21.38 -6.26
N THR A 96 0.67 -22.56 -6.26
CA THR A 96 -0.27 -22.98 -5.20
C THR A 96 0.36 -24.04 -4.30
N VAL A 97 1.54 -23.76 -3.73
CA VAL A 97 2.07 -24.59 -2.64
C VAL A 97 2.73 -23.69 -1.59
N GLN A 98 2.48 -24.03 -0.32
CA GLN A 98 2.99 -23.42 0.92
C GLN A 98 2.12 -22.31 1.55
N LYS A 99 0.87 -22.62 1.87
CA LYS A 99 0.31 -22.21 3.17
C LYS A 99 0.23 -23.46 4.05
N SER A 100 1.30 -23.68 4.82
CA SER A 100 1.30 -24.55 6.00
C SER A 100 0.76 -23.77 7.20
#